data_AF-A0A485ML16-F1
#
_entry.id   AF-A0A485ML16-F1
#
_cell.length_a   1.000
_cell.length_b   1.000
_cell.length_c   1.000
_cell.angle_alpha   90.00
_cell.angle_beta   90.00
_cell.angle_gamma   90.00
#
_symmetry.space_group_name_H-M   'P 1'
#
loop_
_entity.id
_entity.type
_entity.pdbx_description
1 polymer ?
#
loop_
_entity_poly.entity_id
_entity_poly.type
_entity_poly.pdbx_seq_one_letter_code
_entity_poly.pdbx_strand_id
1 'polypeptide(L)'
;MSNALHVGPSSPLKPSASKKEDNSSEELRLATQLTRLVMPIGNAYKKEKARVIIKEKNFKTFASVSMTHANARLFGIQAKKTKEATEQDVEKKKCH
;
A
#
# COMPACT_ATOMS: atom_id res chain seq x y z
N MET A 1 -14.93 -4.22 -12.98
CA MET A 1 -16.19 -4.65 -12.34
C MET A 1 -15.89 -4.65 -10.86
N SER A 2 -16.33 -3.68 -10.05
CA SER A 2 -17.72 -3.27 -9.82
C SER A 2 -17.73 -1.81 -9.35
N ASN A 3 -18.47 -0.94 -10.03
CA ASN A 3 -18.78 0.37 -9.47
C ASN A 3 -20.04 0.18 -8.62
N ALA A 4 -19.85 -0.03 -7.32
CA ALA A 4 -20.93 0.18 -6.36
C ALA A 4 -21.25 1.68 -6.40
N LEU A 5 -22.29 2.04 -7.17
CA LEU A 5 -22.96 3.32 -7.03
C LEU A 5 -23.37 3.44 -5.57
N HIS A 6 -22.71 4.33 -4.83
CA HIS A 6 -23.22 4.81 -3.56
C HIS A 6 -24.62 5.36 -3.85
N VAL A 7 -25.66 4.66 -3.40
CA VAL A 7 -27.06 5.07 -3.60
C VAL A 7 -27.34 6.24 -2.67
N GLY A 8 -26.88 7.43 -3.09
CA GLY A 8 -27.34 8.71 -2.55
C GLY A 8 -28.71 9.07 -3.13
N PRO A 9 -29.35 10.13 -2.61
CA PRO A 9 -30.67 10.57 -3.05
C PRO A 9 -30.69 10.80 -4.57
N SER A 10 -31.75 10.33 -5.22
CA SER A 10 -31.84 10.23 -6.69
C SER A 10 -32.73 11.32 -7.29
N SER A 11 -32.63 11.59 -8.60
CA SER A 11 -33.56 12.54 -9.22
C SER A 11 -34.93 11.88 -9.42
N PRO A 12 -36.05 12.57 -9.16
CA PRO A 12 -37.38 11.97 -9.25
C PRO A 12 -37.70 11.56 -10.68
N LEU A 13 -38.28 10.36 -10.85
CA LEU A 13 -38.69 9.86 -12.17
C LEU A 13 -39.81 10.70 -12.78
N LYS A 14 -40.64 11.34 -11.94
CA LYS A 14 -41.70 12.28 -12.35
C LYS A 14 -41.52 13.60 -11.59
N PRO A 15 -41.47 14.76 -12.25
CA PRO A 15 -41.19 16.05 -11.59
C PRO A 15 -42.20 16.42 -10.48
N SER A 16 -43.44 15.94 -10.60
CA SER A 16 -44.55 16.25 -9.70
C SER A 16 -44.77 15.23 -8.58
N ALA A 17 -44.02 14.12 -8.58
CA ALA A 17 -44.19 13.03 -7.62
C ALA A 17 -42.82 12.60 -7.10
N SER A 18 -42.28 13.39 -6.17
CA SER A 18 -41.06 13.05 -5.46
C SER A 18 -41.33 11.95 -4.43
N LYS A 19 -40.46 10.95 -4.41
CA LYS A 19 -40.41 9.93 -3.36
C LYS A 19 -39.50 10.42 -2.24
N LYS A 20 -39.59 9.78 -1.07
CA LYS A 20 -38.78 10.12 0.12
C LYS A 20 -37.27 10.01 -0.11
N GLU A 21 -36.84 9.28 -1.14
CA GLU A 21 -35.44 9.08 -1.52
C GLU A 21 -34.99 9.99 -2.68
N ASP A 22 -35.87 10.87 -3.17
CA ASP A 22 -35.55 11.81 -4.23
C ASP A 22 -34.99 13.14 -3.68
N ASN A 23 -34.08 13.75 -4.42
CA ASN A 23 -33.45 15.04 -4.07
C ASN A 23 -34.48 16.18 -3.97
N SER A 24 -34.19 17.15 -3.11
CA SER A 24 -35.00 18.36 -2.97
C SER A 24 -34.95 19.23 -4.23
N SER A 25 -35.96 20.10 -4.40
CA SER A 25 -36.00 21.01 -5.57
C SER A 25 -34.79 21.96 -5.64
N GLU A 26 -34.18 22.28 -4.50
CA GLU A 26 -33.01 23.18 -4.45
C GLU A 26 -31.75 22.45 -4.93
N GLU A 27 -31.55 21.20 -4.51
CA GLU A 27 -30.43 20.35 -4.95
C GLU A 27 -30.51 20.03 -6.45
N LEU A 28 -31.71 19.78 -6.97
CA LEU A 28 -31.93 19.53 -8.40
C LEU A 28 -31.57 20.75 -9.27
N ARG A 29 -31.74 21.97 -8.75
CA ARG A 29 -31.38 23.21 -9.46
C ARG A 29 -29.87 23.44 -9.51
N LEU A 30 -29.13 22.94 -8.51
CA LEU A 30 -27.67 23.06 -8.42
C LEU A 30 -26.93 21.90 -9.11
N ALA A 31 -27.63 20.82 -9.42
CA ALA A 31 -27.05 19.64 -10.06
C ALA A 31 -26.51 19.96 -11.47
N THR A 32 -25.23 19.70 -11.70
CA THR A 32 -24.56 19.83 -12.99
C THR A 32 -23.72 18.58 -13.28
N GLN A 33 -23.63 18.15 -14.55
CA GLN A 33 -22.77 17.03 -14.93
C GLN A 33 -21.30 17.39 -14.77
N LEU A 34 -20.54 16.56 -14.06
CA LEU A 34 -19.08 16.69 -13.97
C LEU A 34 -18.42 16.02 -15.19
N THR A 35 -17.64 16.77 -15.97
CA THR A 35 -16.84 16.23 -17.10
C THR A 35 -15.59 15.47 -16.63
N ARG A 36 -15.19 15.65 -15.37
CA ARG A 36 -13.97 15.09 -14.80
C ARG A 36 -14.29 13.98 -13.80
N LEU A 37 -13.25 13.27 -13.37
CA LEU A 37 -13.36 12.31 -12.29
C LEU A 37 -14.03 12.97 -11.07
N VAL A 38 -15.18 12.41 -10.66
CA VAL A 38 -16.09 12.96 -9.63
C VAL A 38 -15.39 13.30 -8.33
N MET A 39 -14.35 12.53 -7.98
CA MET A 39 -13.48 12.77 -6.84
C MET A 39 -12.05 12.38 -7.23
N PRO A 40 -11.20 13.33 -7.62
CA PRO A 40 -9.84 13.01 -8.01
C PRO A 40 -9.04 12.51 -6.81
N ILE A 41 -8.29 11.42 -7.01
CA ILE A 41 -7.41 10.87 -5.98
C ILE A 41 -6.15 11.74 -5.93
N GLY A 42 -5.99 12.48 -4.82
CA GLY A 42 -4.80 13.24 -4.54
C GLY A 42 -3.78 12.44 -3.74
N ASN A 43 -2.49 12.66 -3.99
CA ASN A 43 -1.40 12.14 -3.17
C ASN A 43 -1.31 12.93 -1.86
N ALA A 44 -2.16 12.60 -0.88
CA ALA A 44 -2.07 13.17 0.45
C ALA A 44 -0.85 12.62 1.21
N TYR A 45 0.12 13.49 1.52
CA TYR A 45 1.27 13.15 2.36
C TYR A 45 1.07 13.66 3.79
N LYS A 46 1.28 12.78 4.77
CA LYS A 46 1.31 13.16 6.19
C LYS A 46 2.67 13.74 6.51
N LYS A 47 2.75 15.07 6.67
CA LYS A 47 3.99 15.74 7.07
C LYS A 47 4.34 15.40 8.52
N GLU A 48 5.44 14.69 8.71
CA GLU A 48 5.98 14.45 10.04
C GLU A 48 6.50 15.76 10.65
N LYS A 49 6.21 15.98 11.94
CA LYS A 49 6.76 17.13 12.69
C LYS A 49 8.22 16.85 13.06
N ALA A 50 9.03 17.90 13.16
CA ALA A 50 10.39 17.76 13.67
C ALA A 50 10.38 17.12 15.07
N ARG A 51 11.24 16.14 15.28
CA ARG A 51 11.40 15.44 16.57
C ARG A 51 12.87 15.46 16.99
N VAL A 52 13.11 15.26 18.29
CA VAL A 52 14.45 15.10 18.82
C VAL A 52 15.04 13.78 18.32
N ILE A 53 16.18 13.85 17.64
CA ILE A 53 16.88 12.70 17.08
C ILE A 53 17.66 12.00 18.20
N ILE A 54 17.07 10.99 18.85
CA ILE A 54 17.69 10.25 19.97
C ILE A 54 18.31 8.93 19.49
N LYS A 55 17.52 8.06 18.84
CA LYS A 55 17.96 6.71 18.45
C LYS A 55 18.66 6.67 17.10
N GLU A 56 18.23 7.50 16.16
CA GLU A 56 18.70 7.48 14.76
C GLU A 56 20.15 7.90 14.60
N LYS A 57 20.70 8.70 15.54
CA LYS A 57 22.10 9.13 15.52
C LYS A 57 23.10 7.98 15.51
N ASN A 58 22.78 6.90 16.20
CA ASN A 58 23.67 5.74 16.32
C ASN A 58 23.46 4.71 15.21
N PHE A 59 22.46 4.92 14.34
CA PHE A 59 22.17 3.98 13.27
C PHE A 59 23.17 4.17 12.12
N LYS A 60 23.98 3.13 11.87
CA LYS A 60 24.95 3.09 10.78
C LYS A 60 24.24 2.74 9.46
N THR A 61 23.59 3.74 8.85
CA THR A 61 22.82 3.61 7.60
C THR A 61 23.64 2.97 6.48
N PHE A 62 24.85 3.49 6.21
CA PHE A 62 25.70 3.01 5.12
C PHE A 62 26.11 1.54 5.29
N ALA A 63 26.50 1.15 6.50
CA ALA A 63 26.87 -0.23 6.80
C ALA A 63 25.66 -1.16 6.67
N SER A 64 24.49 -0.73 7.15
CA SER A 64 23.24 -1.50 7.02
C SER A 64 22.87 -1.73 5.56
N VAL A 65 22.86 -0.67 4.74
CA VAL A 65 22.58 -0.76 3.30
C VAL A 65 23.59 -1.68 2.61
N SER A 66 24.89 -1.46 2.83
CA SER A 66 25.95 -2.30 2.24
C SER A 66 25.79 -3.78 2.61
N MET A 67 25.48 -4.07 3.87
CA MET A 67 25.25 -5.45 4.34
C MET A 67 24.00 -6.06 3.70
N THR A 68 22.92 -5.29 3.55
CA THR A 68 21.69 -5.77 2.89
C THR A 68 21.95 -6.15 1.44
N HIS A 69 22.78 -5.38 0.72
CA HIS A 69 23.19 -5.72 -0.64
C HIS A 69 24.08 -6.95 -0.70
N ALA A 70 25.04 -7.09 0.22
CA ALA A 70 25.89 -8.28 0.28
C ALA A 70 25.07 -9.55 0.55
N ASN A 71 24.14 -9.50 1.49
CA ASN A 71 23.24 -10.60 1.82
C ASN A 71 22.35 -10.97 0.63
N ALA A 72 21.77 -9.97 -0.05
CA ALA A 72 20.96 -10.21 -1.26
C ALA A 72 21.77 -10.87 -2.39
N ARG A 73 23.03 -10.47 -2.59
CA ARG A 73 23.94 -11.06 -3.58
C ARG A 73 24.38 -12.48 -3.22
N LEU A 74 24.64 -12.74 -1.94
CA LEU A 74 25.26 -13.99 -1.49
C LEU A 74 24.27 -15.06 -1.02
N PHE A 75 22.98 -14.74 -0.89
CA PHE A 75 21.96 -15.64 -0.37
C PHE A 75 22.00 -17.05 -0.99
N GLY A 76 22.00 -17.15 -2.32
CA GLY A 76 22.02 -18.44 -3.01
C GLY A 76 23.34 -19.21 -2.83
N ILE A 77 24.47 -18.50 -2.86
CA ILE A 77 25.80 -19.10 -2.69
C ILE A 77 25.97 -19.60 -1.25
N GLN A 78 25.52 -18.83 -0.27
CA GLN A 78 25.53 -19.22 1.14
C GLN A 78 24.63 -20.43 1.36
N ALA A 79 23.40 -20.43 0.84
CA ALA A 79 22.49 -21.56 0.94
C ALA A 79 23.08 -22.84 0.31
N LYS A 80 23.72 -22.73 -0.86
CA LYS A 80 24.41 -23.85 -1.51
C LYS A 80 25.56 -24.37 -0.65
N LYS A 81 26.46 -23.49 -0.20
CA LYS A 81 27.61 -23.84 0.63
C LYS A 81 27.20 -24.46 1.96
N THR A 82 26.14 -23.96 2.60
CA THR A 82 25.63 -24.53 3.85
C THR A 82 25.10 -25.94 3.61
N LYS A 83 24.38 -26.21 2.51
CA LYS A 83 23.93 -27.56 2.15
C LYS A 83 25.09 -28.53 1.91
N GLU A 84 26.05 -28.15 1.08
CA GLU A 84 27.23 -28.97 0.78
C GLU A 84 28.06 -29.26 2.05
N ALA A 85 28.24 -28.27 2.93
CA ALA A 85 28.93 -28.46 4.20
C ALA A 85 28.19 -29.44 5.13
N THR A 86 26.85 -29.38 5.17
CA THR A 86 26.06 -30.34 5.96
C THR A 86 26.12 -31.76 5.39
N GLU A 87 26.14 -31.91 4.06
CA GLU A 87 26.27 -33.22 3.41
C GLU A 87 27.64 -33.86 3.68
N GLN A 88 28.72 -33.08 3.58
CA GLN A 88 30.07 -33.56 3.91
C GLN A 88 30.26 -33.89 5.40
N ASP A 89 29.63 -33.14 6.30
CA ASP A 89 29.67 -33.44 7.74
C ASP A 89 28.97 -34.79 8.05
N VAL A 90 27.83 -35.05 7.40
CA VAL A 90 27.13 -36.34 7.48
C VAL A 90 27.96 -37.47 6.89
N GLU A 91 28.64 -37.25 5.77
CA GLU A 91 29.51 -38.25 5.14
C GLU A 91 30.72 -38.60 6.02
N LYS A 92 31.42 -37.59 6.57
CA LYS A 92 32.56 -37.80 7.48
C LYS A 92 32.18 -38.57 8.74
N LYS A 93 30.97 -38.37 9.26
CA LYS A 93 30.43 -39.11 10.41
C LYS A 93 30.07 -40.56 10.09
N LYS A 94 29.91 -40.94 8.82
CA LYS A 94 29.68 -42.33 8.39
C LYS A 94 30.97 -43.11 8.13
N CYS A 95 32.08 -42.41 7.86
CA CYS A 95 33.40 -43.00 7.62
C CYS A 95 34.24 -43.17 8.89
N HIS A 96 33.64 -42.99 10.07
CA HIS A 96 34.22 -43.26 11.39
C HIS A 96 33.32 -44.24 12.13
#